data_AF-A0A7C9A3P1-F1
#
_entry.id   AF-A0A7C9A3P1-F1
#
_cell.length_a   1.000
_cell.length_b   1.000
_cell.length_c   1.000
_cell.angle_alpha   90.00
_cell.angle_beta   90.00
_cell.angle_gamma   90.00
#
_symmetry.space_group_name_H-M   'P 1'
#
loop_
_entity.id
_entity.type
_entity.pdbx_description
1 polymer ?
#
loop_
_entity_poly.entity_id
_entity_poly.type
_entity_poly.pdbx_seq_one_letter_code
_entity_poly.pdbx_strand_id
1 'polypeptide(L)'
;PVLNWARRHKIALGIARGLAYLHTGLELPMTHGNVKSKNVLVDDFFVARLTEIGVDKLVIPEVADEMLSQLKTDGYRAPELQRMNKCNPRTDVYAFGILLLEILIGKKPDKHSRSGDFLDLP
;
A
#
# COMPACT_ATOMS: atom_id res chain seq x y z
N PRO A 1 7.53 17.45 -10.49
CA PRO A 1 8.82 17.76 -9.84
C PRO A 1 9.54 16.47 -9.39
N VAL A 2 10.82 16.33 -9.71
CA VAL A 2 11.60 15.16 -9.25
C VAL A 2 11.74 15.23 -7.72
N LEU A 3 11.30 14.19 -7.01
CA LEU A 3 11.43 14.10 -5.55
C LEU A 3 12.87 13.74 -5.19
N ASN A 4 13.56 14.65 -4.49
CA ASN A 4 14.86 14.34 -3.89
C ASN A 4 14.73 13.35 -2.72
N TRP A 5 15.86 12.84 -2.24
CA TRP A 5 15.89 11.86 -1.16
C TRP A 5 15.17 12.32 0.11
N ALA A 6 15.42 13.56 0.54
CA ALA A 6 14.81 14.11 1.75
C ALA A 6 13.27 14.14 1.66
N ARG A 7 12.72 14.49 0.50
CA ARG A 7 11.27 14.50 0.26
C ARG A 7 10.70 13.08 0.22
N ARG A 8 11.39 12.13 -0.44
CA ARG A 8 10.99 10.71 -0.47
C ARG A 8 10.94 10.12 0.94
N HIS A 9 11.99 10.37 1.73
CA HIS A 9 12.05 9.94 3.12
C HIS A 9 10.92 10.55 3.96
N LYS A 10 10.67 11.86 3.82
CA LYS A 10 9.57 12.55 4.53
C LYS A 10 8.20 11.95 4.20
N ILE A 11 7.94 11.67 2.93
CA ILE A 11 6.69 11.02 2.47
C ILE A 11 6.58 9.61 3.07
N ALA A 12 7.62 8.78 2.93
CA ALA A 12 7.66 7.42 3.46
C ALA A 12 7.42 7.38 4.99
N LEU A 13 8.05 8.29 5.74
CA LEU A 13 7.86 8.44 7.17
C LEU A 13 6.43 8.88 7.53
N GLY A 14 5.85 9.80 6.76
CA GLY A 14 4.45 10.22 6.93
C GLY A 14 3.46 9.07 6.74
N ILE A 15 3.66 8.26 5.68
CA ILE A 15 2.86 7.05 5.43
C ILE A 15 3.00 6.06 6.59
N ALA A 16 4.23 5.77 7.03
CA ALA A 16 4.48 4.84 8.13
C ALA A 16 3.80 5.29 9.43
N ARG A 17 3.86 6.58 9.76
CA ARG A 17 3.17 7.16 10.91
C ARG A 17 1.66 7.05 10.79
N GLY A 18 1.10 7.30 9.60
CA GLY A 18 -0.32 7.14 9.35
C GLY A 18 -0.78 5.69 9.55
N LEU A 19 -0.04 4.72 9.02
CA LEU A 19 -0.34 3.30 9.22
C LEU A 19 -0.21 2.88 10.69
N ALA A 20 0.86 3.30 11.37
CA ALA A 20 1.03 3.04 12.79
C ALA A 20 -0.13 3.62 13.61
N TYR A 21 -0.58 4.83 13.31
CA TYR A 21 -1.74 5.44 13.97
C TYR A 21 -3.02 4.62 13.75
N LEU A 22 -3.27 4.13 12.53
CA LEU A 22 -4.43 3.27 12.25
C LEU A 22 -4.36 1.94 13.02
N HIS A 23 -3.17 1.33 13.09
CA HIS A 23 -2.99 0.01 13.68
C HIS A 23 -2.94 0.02 15.21
N THR A 24 -2.40 1.06 15.83
CA THR A 24 -2.14 1.09 17.28
C THR A 24 -2.53 2.38 17.99
N GLY A 25 -2.80 3.46 17.25
CA GLY A 25 -3.10 4.78 17.83
C GLY A 25 -4.58 5.07 18.05
N LEU A 26 -5.48 4.24 17.52
CA LEU A 26 -6.92 4.35 17.70
C LEU A 26 -7.41 3.44 18.83
N GLU A 27 -8.47 3.86 19.54
CA GLU A 27 -9.17 3.02 20.53
C GLU A 27 -9.66 1.70 19.91
N LEU A 28 -10.14 1.78 18.66
CA LEU A 28 -10.47 0.64 17.83
C LEU A 28 -9.49 0.55 16.65
N PRO A 29 -8.49 -0.34 16.69
CA PRO A 29 -7.55 -0.53 15.61
C PRO A 29 -8.22 -0.78 14.26
N MET A 30 -7.73 -0.10 13.23
CA MET A 30 -8.23 -0.22 11.87
C MET A 30 -7.12 -0.62 10.92
N THR A 31 -7.43 -1.57 10.04
CA THR A 31 -6.62 -1.85 8.84
C THR A 31 -6.98 -0.85 7.75
N HIS A 32 -6.00 -0.36 7.00
CA HIS A 32 -6.22 0.45 5.81
C HIS A 32 -6.79 -0.39 4.66
N GLY A 33 -6.18 -1.53 4.35
CA GLY A 33 -6.67 -2.52 3.40
C GLY A 33 -6.47 -2.18 1.91
N ASN A 34 -5.93 -1.00 1.58
CA ASN A 34 -5.79 -0.52 0.21
C ASN A 34 -4.60 0.47 0.07
N VAL A 35 -3.45 0.10 0.64
CA VAL A 35 -2.23 0.92 0.60
C VAL A 35 -1.59 0.83 -0.78
N LYS A 36 -1.52 1.95 -1.50
CA LYS A 36 -0.87 2.11 -2.81
C LYS A 36 -0.59 3.57 -3.10
N SER A 37 0.28 3.87 -4.07
CA SER A 37 0.66 5.26 -4.40
C SER A 37 -0.52 6.16 -4.77
N LYS A 38 -1.56 5.62 -5.43
CA LYS A 38 -2.79 6.36 -5.76
C LYS A 38 -3.57 6.84 -4.52
N ASN A 39 -3.38 6.19 -3.37
CA ASN A 39 -4.11 6.43 -2.14
C ASN A 39 -3.25 7.17 -1.10
N VAL A 40 -2.16 7.78 -1.56
CA VAL A 40 -1.32 8.68 -0.78
C VAL A 40 -1.38 10.04 -1.44
N LEU A 41 -2.04 10.99 -0.76
CA LEU A 41 -2.02 12.39 -1.16
C LEU A 41 -0.80 13.08 -0.54
N VAL A 42 -0.15 13.94 -1.31
CA VAL A 42 1.02 14.70 -0.88
C VAL A 42 0.76 16.17 -1.18
N ASP A 43 0.85 17.02 -0.15
CA ASP A 43 0.68 18.47 -0.30
C ASP A 43 1.99 19.17 -0.74
N ASP A 44 1.92 20.49 -0.93
CA ASP A 44 3.08 21.32 -1.31
C ASP A 44 4.22 21.31 -0.29
N PHE A 45 3.92 20.90 0.95
CA PHE A 45 4.90 20.74 2.03
C PHE A 45 5.46 19.32 2.13
N PHE A 46 5.12 18.43 1.19
CA PHE A 46 5.49 17.02 1.17
C PHE A 46 5.00 16.25 2.40
N VAL A 47 3.85 16.64 2.95
CA VAL A 47 3.16 15.89 4.00
C VAL A 47 2.27 14.87 3.34
N ALA A 48 2.50 13.59 3.66
CA ALA A 48 1.72 12.47 3.13
C ALA A 48 0.45 12.25 3.96
N ARG A 49 -0.67 11.99 3.29
CA ARG A 49 -1.98 11.67 3.89
C ARG A 49 -2.56 10.42 3.23
N LEU A 50 -2.98 9.45 4.04
CA LEU A 50 -3.63 8.22 3.59
C LEU A 50 -5.11 8.48 3.29
N THR A 51 -5.61 7.90 2.20
CA THR A 51 -7.02 7.99 1.77
C THR A 51 -7.58 6.61 1.46
N GLU A 52 -8.91 6.50 1.26
CA GLU A 52 -9.57 5.21 0.96
C GLU A 52 -9.33 4.14 2.04
N ILE A 53 -9.35 4.55 3.30
CA ILE A 53 -9.16 3.67 4.45
C ILE A 53 -10.41 2.80 4.62
N GLY A 54 -10.24 1.48 4.75
CA GLY A 54 -11.33 0.56 5.09
C GLY A 54 -12.37 0.34 4.00
N VAL A 55 -12.07 0.73 2.75
CA VAL A 55 -12.97 0.51 1.61
C VAL A 55 -13.25 -0.96 1.33
N ASP A 56 -12.36 -1.86 1.77
CA ASP A 56 -12.56 -3.32 1.72
C ASP A 56 -13.76 -3.79 2.55
N LYS A 57 -14.12 -3.04 3.59
CA LYS A 57 -15.28 -3.35 4.46
C LYS A 57 -16.61 -2.90 3.88
N LEU A 58 -16.59 -2.01 2.88
CA LEU A 58 -17.79 -1.50 2.20
C LEU A 58 -18.20 -2.37 1.01
N VAL A 59 -17.39 -3.38 0.69
CA VAL A 59 -17.62 -4.28 -0.44
C VAL A 59 -18.74 -5.25 -0.10
N ILE A 60 -19.87 -5.13 -0.80
CA ILE A 60 -20.97 -6.08 -0.76
C ILE A 60 -20.66 -7.33 -1.61
N PRO A 61 -21.17 -8.51 -1.25
CA PRO A 61 -20.86 -9.78 -1.92
C PRO A 61 -21.08 -9.75 -3.44
N GLU A 62 -22.12 -9.06 -3.93
CA GLU A 62 -22.41 -9.00 -5.39
C GLU A 62 -21.35 -8.25 -6.20
N VAL A 63 -20.60 -7.32 -5.59
CA VAL A 63 -19.58 -6.49 -6.26
C VAL A 63 -18.16 -6.91 -5.84
N ALA A 64 -18.06 -7.85 -4.88
CA ALA A 64 -16.81 -8.26 -4.28
C ALA A 64 -15.83 -8.86 -5.28
N ASP A 65 -16.30 -9.73 -6.17
CA ASP A 65 -15.42 -10.41 -7.13
C ASP A 65 -14.82 -9.43 -8.16
N GLU A 66 -15.60 -8.46 -8.62
CA GLU A 66 -15.13 -7.46 -9.59
C GLU A 66 -14.13 -6.48 -8.94
N MET A 67 -14.45 -5.95 -7.75
CA MET A 67 -13.53 -5.11 -6.98
C MET A 67 -12.27 -5.87 -6.53
N LEU A 68 -12.40 -7.13 -6.11
CA LEU A 68 -11.27 -7.99 -5.78
C LEU A 68 -10.40 -8.24 -7.02
N SER A 69 -10.98 -8.38 -8.21
CA SER A 69 -10.22 -8.55 -9.45
C SER A 69 -9.38 -7.31 -9.79
N GLN A 70 -9.93 -6.11 -9.58
CA GLN A 70 -9.23 -4.84 -9.78
C GLN A 70 -8.16 -4.60 -8.69
N LEU A 71 -8.44 -4.96 -7.43
CA LEU A 71 -7.46 -4.88 -6.34
C LEU A 71 -6.33 -5.92 -6.47
N LYS A 72 -6.61 -7.09 -7.05
CA LYS A 72 -5.61 -8.12 -7.38
C LYS A 72 -4.61 -7.64 -8.43
N THR A 73 -4.95 -6.61 -9.19
CA THR A 73 -4.20 -6.16 -10.35
C THR A 73 -3.29 -4.96 -10.09
N ASP A 74 -3.08 -4.53 -8.84
CA ASP A 74 -2.22 -3.35 -8.58
C ASP A 74 -0.81 -3.70 -8.06
N GLY A 75 -0.50 -4.96 -7.76
CA GLY A 75 0.86 -5.40 -7.37
C GLY A 75 1.25 -5.15 -5.90
N TYR A 76 0.44 -4.42 -5.13
CA TYR A 76 0.67 -4.18 -3.69
C TYR A 76 0.06 -5.25 -2.77
N ARG A 77 -0.69 -6.22 -3.33
CA ARG A 77 -1.48 -7.17 -2.55
C ARG A 77 -0.57 -8.26 -1.94
N ALA A 78 -0.67 -8.42 -0.63
CA ALA A 78 0.05 -9.46 0.09
C ALA A 78 -0.35 -10.87 -0.39
N PRO A 79 0.59 -11.82 -0.50
CA PRO A 79 0.31 -13.15 -1.05
C PRO A 79 -0.72 -13.93 -0.21
N GLU A 80 -0.74 -13.75 1.10
CA GLU A 80 -1.74 -14.35 2.00
C GLU A 80 -3.16 -13.86 1.74
N LEU A 81 -3.35 -12.65 1.18
CA LEU A 81 -4.66 -12.14 0.77
C LEU A 81 -5.23 -12.84 -0.47
N GLN A 82 -4.45 -13.69 -1.14
CA GLN A 82 -4.97 -14.59 -2.18
C GLN A 82 -5.69 -15.80 -1.58
N ARG A 83 -5.30 -16.19 -0.35
CA ARG A 83 -5.91 -17.31 0.40
C ARG A 83 -6.92 -16.83 1.44
N MET A 84 -6.67 -15.66 2.02
CA MET A 84 -7.49 -15.04 3.06
C MET A 84 -8.24 -13.85 2.45
N ASN A 85 -9.57 -13.89 2.45
CA ASN A 85 -10.40 -12.76 1.99
C ASN A 85 -10.49 -11.62 3.03
N LYS A 86 -9.50 -11.47 3.92
CA LYS A 86 -9.56 -10.48 5.01
C LYS A 86 -8.24 -9.75 5.20
N CYS A 87 -8.29 -8.43 5.04
CA CYS A 87 -7.18 -7.52 5.32
C CYS A 87 -6.89 -7.45 6.83
N ASN A 88 -5.60 -7.35 7.17
CA ASN A 88 -5.13 -7.19 8.54
C ASN A 88 -3.89 -6.27 8.58
N PRO A 89 -3.41 -5.84 9.76
CA PRO A 89 -2.25 -4.94 9.84
C PRO A 89 -1.00 -5.44 9.11
N ARG A 90 -0.76 -6.75 9.03
CA ARG A 90 0.40 -7.32 8.33
C ARG A 90 0.29 -7.17 6.82
N THR A 91 -0.93 -7.23 6.28
CA THR A 91 -1.15 -7.04 4.84
C THR A 91 -0.90 -5.59 4.42
N ASP A 92 -1.21 -4.62 5.31
CA ASP A 92 -0.85 -3.21 5.10
C ASP A 92 0.67 -3.00 5.12
N VAL A 93 1.38 -3.68 6.02
CA VAL A 93 2.85 -3.61 6.10
C VAL A 93 3.50 -4.15 4.83
N TYR A 94 2.99 -5.26 4.28
CA TYR A 94 3.45 -5.77 2.98
C TYR A 94 3.25 -4.74 1.88
N ALA A 95 2.03 -4.20 1.75
CA ALA A 95 1.71 -3.20 0.73
C ALA A 95 2.55 -1.93 0.89
N PHE A 96 2.82 -1.51 2.13
CA PHE A 96 3.76 -0.42 2.42
C PHE A 96 5.18 -0.74 1.97
N GLY A 97 5.66 -1.98 2.11
CA GLY A 97 6.95 -2.42 1.58
C GLY A 97 7.06 -2.25 0.05
N ILE A 98 6.01 -2.63 -0.68
CA ILE A 98 5.95 -2.41 -2.14
C ILE A 98 5.93 -0.91 -2.48
N LEU A 99 5.16 -0.13 -1.73
CA LEU A 99 5.10 1.33 -1.89
C LEU A 99 6.44 2.00 -1.57
N LEU A 100 7.21 1.50 -0.59
CA LEU A 100 8.57 1.96 -0.33
C LEU A 100 9.47 1.69 -1.53
N LEU A 101 9.42 0.50 -2.13
CA LEU A 101 10.19 0.19 -3.34
C LEU A 101 9.82 1.12 -4.50
N GLU A 102 8.54 1.41 -4.70
CA GLU A 102 8.09 2.39 -5.69
C GLU A 102 8.65 3.80 -5.39
N ILE A 103 8.62 4.24 -4.13
CA ILE A 103 9.20 5.53 -3.71
C ILE A 103 10.71 5.56 -3.97
N LEU A 104 11.43 4.46 -3.77
CA LEU A 104 12.88 4.39 -3.98
C LEU A 104 13.25 4.36 -5.47
N ILE A 105 12.60 3.48 -6.23
CA ILE A 105 12.92 3.21 -7.64
C ILE A 105 12.30 4.25 -8.57
N GLY A 106 11.17 4.85 -8.16
CA GLY A 106 10.39 5.76 -9.01
C GLY A 106 9.63 5.03 -10.13
N LYS A 107 9.44 3.72 -10.01
CA LYS A 107 8.69 2.87 -10.96
C LYS A 107 7.55 2.18 -10.23
N LYS A 108 6.38 2.11 -10.89
CA LYS A 108 5.24 1.35 -10.38
C LYS A 108 5.55 -0.15 -10.35
N PRO A 109 4.99 -0.91 -9.40
CA PRO A 109 5.09 -2.36 -9.41
C PRO A 109 4.47 -2.91 -10.71
N ASP A 110 5.27 -3.62 -11.51
CA ASP A 110 4.85 -4.18 -12.78
C ASP A 110 4.43 -5.65 -12.62
N LYS A 111 3.46 -6.11 -13.41
CA LYS A 111 2.88 -7.47 -13.28
C LYS A 111 3.72 -8.57 -13.93
N HIS A 112 4.75 -8.22 -14.69
CA HIS A 112 5.49 -9.15 -15.54
C HIS A 112 6.92 -9.43 -15.09
N SER A 113 7.11 -9.79 -13.81
CA SER A 113 8.28 -10.59 -13.44
C SER A 113 7.86 -12.01 -13.03
N ARG A 114 7.46 -12.78 -14.05
CA ARG A 114 7.77 -14.21 -14.13
C ARG A 114 8.86 -14.44 -15.18
N SER A 115 9.87 -13.57 -15.18
CA SER A 115 11.04 -13.70 -16.03
C SER A 115 12.27 -13.43 -15.17
N GLY A 116 12.73 -14.49 -14.50
CA GLY A 116 14.14 -14.86 -14.47
C GLY A 116 15.17 -14.04 -13.71
N ASP A 117 14.92 -12.79 -13.30
CA ASP A 117 15.97 -11.98 -12.65
C ASP A 117 15.57 -11.61 -11.22
N PHE A 118 15.59 -12.62 -10.33
CA PHE A 118 15.76 -12.33 -8.91
C PHE A 118 17.20 -11.86 -8.72
N LEU A 119 17.39 -10.56 -8.49
CA LEU A 119 18.62 -10.09 -7.85
C LEU A 119 18.55 -10.59 -6.40
N ASP A 120 19.35 -11.61 -6.08
CA ASP A 120 19.71 -11.86 -4.70
C ASP A 120 20.40 -10.61 -4.15
N LEU A 121 19.86 -10.10 -3.04
CA LEU A 121 20.54 -9.11 -2.24
C LEU A 121 21.75 -9.81 -1.55
N PRO A 122 22.88 -9.12 -1.36
CA PRO A 122 24.03 -9.67 -0.63
C PRO A 122 23.68 -10.06 0.81
#